data_AF-A0A530M3L0-F1
#
_entry.id   AF-A0A530M3L0-F1
#
_cell.length_a   1.000
_cell.length_b   1.000
_cell.length_c   1.000
_cell.angle_alpha   90.00
_cell.angle_beta   90.00
_cell.angle_gamma   90.00
#
_symmetry.space_group_name_H-M   'P 1'
#
loop_
_entity.id
_entity.type
_entity.pdbx_description
1 polymer ?
#
loop_
_entity_poly.entity_id
_entity_poly.type
_entity_poly.pdbx_seq_one_letter_code
_entity_poly.pdbx_strand_id
1 'polypeptide(L)'
;MIHKPIGQPVPADTFLDLRFAPISAIWATDIDEFTVLDRPAKMVVVHNPSTPNPLPLGFLPAHDEYVARVLDEQSYQLDRVEGRAPSPEEISVTVG
;
A
#
# COMPACT_ATOMS: atom_id res chain seq x y z
N MET A 1 19.92 5.63 -20.68
CA MET A 1 19.29 6.79 -20.04
C MET A 1 17.79 6.58 -20.15
N ILE A 2 17.06 6.41 -19.04
CA ILE A 2 15.61 6.29 -19.06
C ILE A 2 15.07 7.71 -18.88
N HIS A 3 14.41 8.24 -19.91
CA HIS A 3 13.83 9.58 -19.85
C HIS A 3 12.59 9.54 -18.97
N LYS A 4 12.46 10.52 -18.07
CA LYS A 4 11.26 10.64 -17.23
C LYS A 4 10.09 11.03 -18.15
N PRO A 5 8.97 10.28 -18.17
CA PRO A 5 7.80 10.68 -18.94
C PRO A 5 7.27 12.02 -18.42
N ILE A 6 6.84 12.88 -19.34
CA ILE A 6 6.20 14.16 -19.04
C ILE A 6 4.87 13.82 -18.34
N GLY A 7 4.73 14.26 -17.09
CA GLY A 7 3.76 13.75 -16.13
C GLY A 7 2.31 13.77 -16.61
N GLN A 8 1.83 12.60 -17.03
CA GLN A 8 0.40 12.31 -16.98
C GLN A 8 0.05 11.71 -15.61
N PRO A 9 -1.17 11.92 -15.10
CA PRO A 9 -1.64 11.24 -13.90
C PRO A 9 -1.51 9.73 -14.10
N VAL A 10 -0.68 9.08 -13.27
CA VAL A 10 -0.57 7.62 -13.27
C VAL A 10 -1.66 7.11 -12.33
N PRO A 11 -2.61 6.28 -12.82
CA PRO A 11 -3.62 5.68 -11.97
C PRO A 11 -2.97 4.88 -10.84
N ALA A 12 -3.40 5.08 -9.59
CA ALA A 12 -2.81 4.43 -8.42
C ALA A 12 -3.09 2.91 -8.36
N ASP A 13 -3.97 2.41 -9.22
CA ASP A 13 -4.34 1.00 -9.40
C ASP A 13 -3.50 0.30 -10.49
N THR A 14 -2.60 1.01 -11.17
CA THR A 14 -1.76 0.46 -12.26
C THR A 14 -0.98 -0.79 -11.83
N PHE A 15 -0.64 -0.91 -10.54
CA PHE A 15 0.06 -2.09 -10.02
C PHE A 15 -0.77 -3.38 -10.07
N LEU A 16 -2.09 -3.30 -10.22
CA LEU A 16 -2.98 -4.46 -10.38
C LEU A 16 -2.95 -5.05 -11.80
N ASP A 17 -2.52 -4.26 -12.79
CA ASP A 17 -2.32 -4.74 -14.16
C ASP A 17 -1.14 -5.73 -14.21
N LEU A 18 -1.32 -6.85 -14.92
CA LEU A 18 -0.34 -7.93 -15.05
C LEU A 18 1.03 -7.44 -15.55
N ARG A 19 1.09 -6.36 -16.32
CA ARG A 19 2.34 -5.73 -16.77
C ARG A 19 3.20 -5.22 -15.61
N PHE A 20 2.60 -5.02 -14.44
CA PHE A 20 3.23 -4.55 -13.21
C PHE A 20 3.17 -5.60 -12.09
N ALA A 21 2.92 -6.87 -12.42
CA ALA A 21 2.88 -7.99 -11.49
C ALA A 21 4.07 -8.09 -10.51
N PRO A 22 5.30 -7.63 -10.83
CA PRO A 22 6.38 -7.61 -9.83
C PRO A 22 6.12 -6.72 -8.60
N ILE A 23 5.18 -5.79 -8.65
CA ILE A 23 4.77 -4.97 -7.51
C ILE A 23 3.78 -5.77 -6.66
N SER A 24 4.19 -6.13 -5.44
CA SER A 24 3.40 -7.00 -4.57
C SER A 24 2.32 -6.27 -3.79
N ALA A 25 2.58 -5.03 -3.36
CA ALA A 25 1.62 -4.21 -2.64
C ALA A 25 1.99 -2.72 -2.73
N ILE A 26 1.01 -1.86 -2.49
CA ILE A 26 1.20 -0.43 -2.25
C ILE A 26 0.89 -0.14 -0.79
N TRP A 27 1.83 0.52 -0.10
CA TRP A 27 1.65 1.03 1.26
C TRP A 27 1.54 2.55 1.19
N ALA A 28 0.45 3.08 1.74
CA ALA A 28 0.13 4.49 1.67
C ALA A 28 -0.25 5.02 3.06
N THR A 29 0.07 6.28 3.28
CA THR A 29 -0.30 7.01 4.49
C THR A 29 -0.70 8.42 4.10
N ASP A 30 -1.73 8.94 4.76
CA ASP A 30 -2.09 10.35 4.64
C ASP A 30 -1.14 11.15 5.53
N ILE A 31 -0.31 12.02 4.92
CA ILE A 31 0.61 12.89 5.65
C ILE A 31 0.06 14.30 5.51
N ASP A 32 -0.65 14.74 6.53
CA ASP A 32 -1.23 16.07 6.64
C ASP A 32 -0.57 16.91 7.75
N GLU A 33 -0.98 18.16 7.89
CA GLU A 33 -0.46 19.07 8.92
C GLU A 33 -0.79 18.59 10.35
N PHE A 34 -1.82 17.74 10.53
CA PHE A 34 -2.15 17.13 11.82
C PHE A 34 -1.24 15.95 12.20
N THR A 35 -0.55 15.35 11.22
CA THR A 35 0.50 14.35 11.46
C THR A 35 1.69 14.98 12.22
N VAL A 36 1.88 16.30 12.11
CA VAL A 36 2.88 17.08 12.87
C VAL A 36 2.47 17.25 14.35
N LEU A 37 1.18 17.09 14.69
CA LEU A 37 0.64 17.19 16.06
C LEU A 37 0.65 15.85 16.82
N ASP A 38 1.58 14.96 16.48
CA ASP A 38 1.86 13.69 17.17
C ASP A 38 0.69 12.69 17.17
N ARG A 39 -0.19 12.77 16.16
CA ARG A 39 -1.20 11.74 15.90
C ARG A 39 -0.67 10.75 14.86
N PRO A 40 -0.75 9.42 15.11
CA PRO A 40 -0.30 8.44 14.15
C PRO A 40 -1.13 8.55 12.86
N ALA A 41 -0.44 8.72 11.74
CA ALA A 41 -1.06 8.79 10.43
C ALA A 41 -1.72 7.45 10.08
N LYS A 42 -2.91 7.53 9.46
CA LYS A 42 -3.63 6.32 9.05
C LYS A 42 -2.92 5.69 7.85
N MET A 43 -2.23 4.58 8.12
CA MET A 43 -1.57 3.76 7.12
C MET A 43 -2.50 2.67 6.57
N VAL A 44 -2.44 2.43 5.26
CA VAL A 44 -3.20 1.42 4.52
C VAL A 44 -2.28 0.65 3.58
N VAL A 45 -2.53 -0.65 3.40
CA VAL A 45 -1.86 -1.46 2.37
C VAL A 45 -2.90 -2.03 1.40
N VAL A 46 -2.58 -2.03 0.11
CA VAL A 46 -3.36 -2.74 -0.91
C VAL A 46 -2.45 -3.76 -1.60
N HIS A 47 -2.83 -5.02 -1.53
CA HIS A 47 -2.08 -6.16 -2.07
C HIS A 47 -2.48 -6.48 -3.50
N ASN A 48 -1.48 -6.82 -4.32
CA ASN A 48 -1.65 -7.29 -5.68
C ASN A 48 -1.82 -8.82 -5.70
N PRO A 49 -2.97 -9.38 -6.13
CA PRO A 49 -3.17 -10.82 -6.18
C PRO A 49 -2.30 -11.50 -7.24
N SER A 50 -1.85 -10.76 -8.25
CA SER A 50 -1.18 -11.31 -9.43
C SER A 50 0.34 -11.37 -9.27
N THR A 51 0.86 -10.99 -8.11
CA THR A 51 2.31 -10.92 -7.90
C THR A 51 2.94 -12.31 -7.67
N PRO A 52 4.06 -12.64 -8.33
CA PRO A 52 4.75 -13.92 -8.10
C PRO A 52 5.33 -14.06 -6.68
N ASN A 53 5.61 -12.93 -6.02
CA ASN A 53 6.21 -12.88 -4.68
C ASN A 53 5.34 -12.01 -3.77
N PRO A 54 4.20 -12.54 -3.27
CA PRO A 54 3.26 -11.75 -2.48
C PRO A 54 3.88 -11.34 -1.16
N LEU A 55 3.66 -10.08 -0.80
CA LEU A 55 3.97 -9.61 0.53
C LEU A 55 2.97 -10.27 1.50
N PRO A 56 3.44 -10.88 2.60
CA PRO A 56 2.52 -11.48 3.56
C PRO A 56 1.57 -10.43 4.14
N LEU A 57 0.32 -10.82 4.37
CA LEU A 57 -0.64 -10.00 5.11
C LEU A 57 -0.12 -9.78 6.54
N GLY A 58 -0.32 -8.58 7.10
CA GLY A 58 0.15 -8.23 8.44
C GLY A 58 1.65 -7.93 8.52
N PHE A 59 2.38 -7.98 7.39
CA PHE A 59 3.82 -7.73 7.37
C PHE A 59 4.14 -6.24 7.53
N LEU A 60 3.37 -5.37 6.87
CA LEU A 60 3.56 -3.93 6.97
C LEU A 60 2.70 -3.35 8.08
N PRO A 61 3.20 -2.31 8.77
CA PRO A 61 2.41 -1.59 9.76
C PRO A 61 1.28 -0.83 9.06
N ALA A 62 0.05 -1.31 9.23
CA ALA A 62 -1.12 -0.70 8.62
C ALA A 62 -2.37 -0.91 9.47
N HIS A 63 -3.23 0.10 9.49
CA HIS A 63 -4.52 0.02 10.18
C HIS A 63 -5.49 -0.86 9.40
N ASP A 64 -5.46 -0.70 8.08
CA ASP A 64 -6.29 -1.46 7.17
C ASP A 64 -5.42 -2.08 6.08
N GLU A 65 -5.68 -3.34 5.77
CA GLU A 65 -5.10 -4.02 4.63
C GLU A 65 -6.23 -4.44 3.68
N TYR A 66 -5.97 -4.38 2.37
CA TYR A 66 -6.92 -4.75 1.33
C TYR A 66 -6.27 -5.72 0.36
N VAL A 67 -7.00 -6.78 -0.01
CA VAL A 67 -6.56 -7.71 -1.06
C VAL A 67 -7.42 -7.48 -2.29
N ALA A 68 -6.80 -7.11 -3.40
CA ALA A 68 -7.52 -7.01 -4.67
C ALA A 68 -7.84 -8.41 -5.21
N ARG A 69 -9.03 -8.57 -5.77
CA ARG A 69 -9.49 -9.77 -6.47
C ARG A 69 -10.00 -9.38 -7.84
N VAL A 70 -9.54 -10.06 -8.89
CA VAL A 70 -10.06 -9.87 -10.24
C VAL A 70 -11.51 -10.35 -10.28
N LEU A 71 -12.43 -9.47 -10.69
CA LEU A 71 -13.81 -9.86 -10.98
C LEU A 71 -13.98 -10.20 -12.46
N ASP A 72 -13.45 -9.34 -13.33
CA ASP A 72 -13.44 -9.49 -14.79
C ASP A 72 -12.26 -8.71 -15.42
N GLU A 73 -12.26 -8.54 -16.74
CA GLU A 73 -11.20 -7.85 -17.48
C GLU A 73 -11.08 -6.35 -17.17
N GLN A 74 -12.08 -5.74 -16.52
CA GLN A 74 -12.15 -4.29 -16.29
C GLN A 74 -12.27 -3.90 -14.82
N SER A 75 -12.47 -4.87 -13.92
CA SER A 75 -12.79 -4.56 -12.53
C SER A 75 -12.10 -5.46 -11.52
N TYR A 76 -11.78 -4.84 -10.39
CA TYR A 76 -11.25 -5.50 -9.19
C TYR A 76 -12.17 -5.21 -8.01
N GLN A 77 -12.32 -6.20 -7.14
CA GLN A 77 -12.91 -6.03 -5.81
C GLN A 77 -11.80 -5.91 -4.77
N LEU A 78 -11.92 -4.99 -3.81
CA LEU A 78 -11.00 -4.86 -2.69
C LEU A 78 -11.64 -5.46 -1.43
N ASP A 79 -11.11 -6.60 -0.99
CA ASP A 79 -11.55 -7.24 0.25
C ASP A 79 -10.73 -6.69 1.42
N ARG A 80 -11.40 -6.08 2.41
CA ARG A 80 -10.74 -5.60 3.62
C ARG A 80 -10.37 -6.79 4.51
N VAL A 81 -9.14 -6.79 5.01
CA VAL A 81 -8.61 -7.70 6.03
C VAL A 81 -8.09 -6.87 7.19
N GLU A 82 -8.10 -7.45 8.39
CA GLU A 82 -7.55 -6.77 9.58
C GLU A 82 -6.03 -6.56 9.38
N GLY A 83 -5.60 -5.31 9.44
CA GLY A 83 -4.19 -4.96 9.39
C GLY A 83 -3.51 -5.10 10.74
N ARG A 84 -2.18 -5.11 10.73
CA ARG A 84 -1.37 -5.02 11.96
C ARG A 84 -0.91 -3.58 12.17
N ALA A 85 -1.71 -2.77 12.86
CA ALA A 85 -1.25 -1.45 13.29
C ALA A 85 -0.25 -1.62 14.45
N PRO A 86 0.96 -1.06 14.36
CA PRO A 86 1.89 -1.07 15.49
C PRO A 86 1.31 -0.22 16.62
N SER A 87 1.58 -0.64 17.86
CA SER A 87 1.34 0.24 19.01
C SER A 87 2.30 1.45 18.91
N PRO A 88 1.94 2.64 19.44
CA PRO A 88 2.82 3.81 19.41
C PRO A 88 4.24 3.56 19.96
N GLU A 89 4.40 2.56 20.85
CA GLU A 89 5.67 2.15 21.45
C GLU A 89 6.60 1.40 20.46
N GLU A 90 6.06 0.77 19.42
CA GLU A 90 6.85 0.01 18.43
C GLU A 90 7.47 0.90 17.33
N ILE A 91 7.04 2.17 17.22
CA ILE A 91 7.48 3.12 16.18
C ILE A 91 8.74 3.89 16.62
N SER A 92 9.17 3.74 17.88
CA SER A 92 10.32 4.46 18.43
C SER A 92 11.64 3.77 18.04
N VAL A 93 12.27 4.19 16.94
CA VAL A 93 13.67 3.85 16.66
C VAL A 93 14.55 4.88 17.35
N THR A 94 15.19 4.51 18.47
CA THR A 94 16.27 5.32 19.05
C THR A 94 17.52 5.12 18.21
N VAL A 95 17.86 6.10 17.37
CA VAL A 95 19.19 6.17 16.75
C VAL A 95 20.13 6.81 17.78
N GLY A 96 21.02 6.00 18.36
CA GLY A 96 22.15 6.46 19.18
C GLY A 96 23.39 6.75 18.36
#